data_AF-A0A9Q3EE46-F1
#
_entry.id   AF-A0A9Q3EE46-F1
#
_cell.length_a   1.000
_cell.length_b   1.000
_cell.length_c   1.000
_cell.angle_alpha   90.00
_cell.angle_beta   90.00
_cell.angle_gamma   90.00
#
_symmetry.space_group_name_H-M   'P 1'
#
loop_
_entity.id
_entity.type
_entity.pdbx_description
1 polymer ?
#
loop_
_entity_poly.entity_id
_entity_poly.type
_entity_poly.pdbx_seq_one_letter_code
_entity_poly.pdbx_strand_id
1 'polypeptide(L)'
;MEFIRDIYMIKEDFELPERLITARFNTFFTRSSHRWYIKLRQAHGHRSWTWWKSQIINRWSNDAWRLKWEQPLNLPNLMLIKSKLYHGFAKKKAD
;
A
#
# COMPACT_ATOMS: atom_id res chain seq x y z
N MET A 1 7.49 0.04 -3.94
CA MET A 1 6.33 0.23 -3.03
C MET A 1 6.19 -0.97 -2.08
N GLU A 2 7.32 -1.47 -1.56
CA GLU A 2 7.32 -2.64 -0.65
C GLU A 2 6.70 -2.28 0.71
N PHE A 3 6.95 -1.07 1.22
CA PHE A 3 6.39 -0.58 2.48
C PHE A 3 4.85 -0.73 2.61
N ILE A 4 4.07 -0.36 1.58
CA ILE A 4 2.60 -0.49 1.67
C ILE A 4 2.18 -1.97 1.68
N ARG A 5 2.91 -2.83 0.96
CA ARG A 5 2.67 -4.27 0.96
C ARG A 5 2.99 -4.87 2.33
N ASP A 6 4.09 -4.46 2.95
CA ASP A 6 4.49 -4.91 4.28
C ASP A 6 3.45 -4.52 5.34
N ILE A 7 2.87 -3.32 5.24
CA ILE A 7 1.76 -2.90 6.11
C ILE A 7 0.51 -3.77 5.91
N TYR A 8 0.21 -4.19 4.67
CA TYR A 8 -0.89 -5.12 4.42
C TYR A 8 -0.62 -6.51 5.01
N MET A 9 0.60 -7.03 4.89
CA MET A 9 0.99 -8.30 5.52
C MET A 9 0.85 -8.22 7.05
N ILE A 10 1.36 -7.15 7.69
CA ILE A 10 1.20 -6.94 9.13
C ILE A 10 -0.27 -6.82 9.53
N LYS A 11 -1.11 -6.19 8.69
CA LYS A 11 -2.55 -6.10 8.94
C LYS A 11 -3.20 -7.49 8.94
N GLU A 12 -2.82 -8.34 7.99
CA GLU A 12 -3.35 -9.70 7.84
C GLU A 12 -2.83 -10.62 8.95
N ASP A 13 -1.52 -10.66 9.18
CA ASP A 13 -0.86 -11.55 10.15
C ASP A 13 -1.30 -11.28 11.60
N PHE A 14 -1.61 -10.03 11.92
CA PHE A 14 -1.96 -9.60 13.29
C PHE A 14 -3.42 -9.13 13.43
N GLU A 15 -4.24 -9.29 12.39
CA GLU A 15 -5.65 -8.86 12.32
C GLU A 15 -5.86 -7.41 12.82
N LEU A 16 -4.91 -6.51 12.50
CA LEU A 16 -4.89 -5.18 13.10
C LEU A 16 -5.92 -4.23 12.45
N PRO A 17 -6.77 -3.56 13.25
CA PRO A 17 -7.64 -2.52 12.73
C PRO A 17 -6.82 -1.31 12.23
N GLU A 18 -7.29 -0.66 11.18
CA GLU A 18 -6.58 0.42 10.47
C GLU A 18 -6.21 1.61 11.37
N ARG A 19 -7.01 1.87 12.40
CA ARG A 19 -6.73 2.88 13.43
C ARG A 19 -5.43 2.60 14.18
N LEU A 20 -5.11 1.32 14.45
CA LEU A 20 -3.89 0.93 15.15
C LEU A 20 -2.67 1.00 14.24
N ILE A 21 -2.84 0.63 12.97
CA ILE A 21 -1.79 0.78 11.95
C ILE A 21 -1.36 2.25 11.83
N THR A 22 -2.32 3.16 11.64
CA THR A 22 -2.03 4.60 11.50
C THR A 22 -1.54 5.26 12.79
N ALA A 23 -1.88 4.71 13.96
CA ALA A 23 -1.34 5.15 15.25
C ALA A 23 0.13 4.74 15.44
N ARG A 24 0.55 3.61 14.86
CA ARG A 24 1.91 3.08 14.97
C ARG A 24 2.85 3.53 13.85
N PHE A 25 2.45 4.48 13.00
CA PHE A 25 3.36 5.03 11.97
C PHE A 25 4.63 5.66 12.53
N ASN A 26 4.61 6.14 13.77
CA ASN A 26 5.83 6.58 14.44
C ASN A 26 6.88 5.47 14.59
N THR A 27 6.48 4.19 14.68
CA THR A 27 7.41 3.05 14.77
C THR A 27 7.88 2.58 13.40
N PHE A 28 7.08 2.76 12.36
CA PHE A 28 7.42 2.33 11.00
C PHE A 28 8.31 3.32 10.25
N PHE A 29 8.15 4.62 10.51
CA PHE A 29 8.94 5.66 9.85
C PHE A 29 10.18 6.04 10.67
N THR A 30 11.30 6.26 9.99
CA THR A 30 12.57 6.65 10.62
C THR A 30 13.15 7.92 10.01
N ARG A 31 13.92 8.68 10.80
CA ARG A 31 14.65 9.89 10.37
C ARG A 31 13.76 10.90 9.62
N SER A 32 13.93 11.05 8.31
CA SER A 32 13.24 12.04 7.47
C SER A 32 11.78 11.68 7.22
N SER A 33 11.44 10.39 7.07
CA SER A 33 10.05 9.94 6.92
C SER A 33 9.27 10.11 8.22
N HIS A 34 9.93 9.95 9.37
CA HIS A 34 9.31 10.21 10.67
C HIS A 34 8.93 11.69 10.83
N ARG A 35 9.84 12.61 10.50
CA ARG A 35 9.54 14.06 10.53
C ARG A 35 8.40 14.44 9.59
N TRP A 36 8.34 13.84 8.40
CA TRP A 36 7.24 14.04 7.47
C TRP A 36 5.90 13.56 8.06
N TYR A 37 5.88 12.37 8.65
CA TYR A 37 4.69 11.80 9.30
C TYR A 37 4.18 12.72 10.42
N ILE A 38 5.05 13.17 11.32
CA ILE A 38 4.67 14.04 12.44
C ILE A 38 4.05 15.35 11.92
N LYS A 39 4.65 15.98 10.91
CA LYS A 39 4.10 17.20 10.30
C LYS A 39 2.71 16.98 9.70
N LEU A 40 2.51 15.90 8.94
CA LEU A 40 1.18 15.58 8.39
C LEU A 40 0.16 15.28 9.50
N ARG A 41 0.58 14.54 10.53
CA ARG A 41 -0.30 14.16 11.65
C ARG A 41 -0.73 15.37 12.46
N GLN A 42 0.16 16.33 12.68
CA GLN A 42 -0.16 17.60 13.34
C GLN A 42 -1.11 18.47 12.50
N ALA A 43 -0.89 18.55 11.18
CA ALA A 43 -1.69 19.38 10.30
C ALA A 43 -3.10 18.83 10.03
N HIS A 44 -3.25 17.51 9.89
CA HIS A 44 -4.50 16.88 9.43
C HIS A 44 -5.20 16.03 10.48
N GLY A 45 -4.60 15.84 11.66
CA GLY A 45 -5.17 15.05 12.75
C GLY A 45 -5.28 13.56 12.45
N HIS A 46 -6.27 12.89 13.05
CA HIS A 46 -6.54 11.48 12.79
C HIS A 46 -7.17 11.31 11.40
N ARG A 47 -6.60 10.43 10.58
CA ARG A 47 -7.05 10.16 9.20
C ARG A 47 -7.03 8.66 8.90
N SER A 48 -7.89 8.24 7.99
CA SER A 48 -8.03 6.85 7.56
C SER A 48 -6.79 6.33 6.86
N TRP A 49 -6.64 5.00 6.83
CA TRP A 49 -5.53 4.35 6.12
C TRP A 49 -5.52 4.70 4.63
N THR A 50 -6.69 4.75 3.98
CA THR A 50 -6.82 5.14 2.56
C THR A 50 -6.22 6.52 2.29
N TRP A 51 -6.47 7.49 3.18
CA TRP A 51 -5.88 8.82 3.05
C TRP A 51 -4.36 8.77 3.21
N TRP A 52 -3.86 8.07 4.24
CA TRP A 52 -2.43 7.92 4.46
C TRP A 52 -1.71 7.21 3.31
N LYS A 53 -2.33 6.18 2.73
CA LYS A 53 -1.82 5.47 1.56
C LYS A 53 -1.63 6.43 0.39
N SER A 54 -2.61 7.30 0.12
CA SER A 54 -2.50 8.34 -0.91
C SER A 54 -1.33 9.30 -0.63
N GLN A 55 -1.14 9.74 0.62
CA GLN A 55 -0.03 10.62 0.99
C GLN A 55 1.34 9.94 0.85
N ILE A 56 1.46 8.66 1.23
CA ILE A 56 2.69 7.87 1.07
C ILE A 56 3.01 7.70 -0.41
N ILE A 57 2.00 7.34 -1.23
CA ILE A 57 2.15 7.22 -2.68
C ILE A 57 2.58 8.55 -3.27
N ASN A 58 1.91 9.65 -2.93
CA ASN A 58 2.27 10.97 -3.42
C ASN A 58 3.71 11.31 -3.00
N ARG A 59 4.10 11.12 -1.74
CA ARG A 59 5.42 11.53 -1.25
C ARG A 59 6.59 10.73 -1.85
N TRP A 60 6.43 9.43 -2.09
CA TRP A 60 7.55 8.53 -2.45
C TRP A 60 7.40 7.77 -3.76
N SER A 61 6.29 7.93 -4.48
CA SER A 61 6.18 7.39 -5.84
C SER A 61 6.78 8.34 -6.86
N ASN A 62 7.53 7.77 -7.80
CA ASN A 62 7.93 8.46 -9.02
C ASN A 62 6.69 8.76 -9.89
N ASP A 63 6.71 9.82 -10.70
CA ASP A 63 5.58 10.26 -11.52
C ASP A 63 5.04 9.15 -12.45
N ALA A 64 5.93 8.29 -12.97
CA ALA A 64 5.53 7.11 -13.74
C ALA A 64 4.70 6.08 -12.93
N TRP A 65 4.92 5.99 -11.62
CA TRP A 65 4.13 5.14 -10.72
C TRP A 65 2.80 5.79 -10.33
N ARG A 66 2.78 7.12 -10.17
CA ARG A 66 1.54 7.88 -9.91
C ARG A 66 0.57 7.72 -11.08
N LEU A 67 1.03 7.89 -12.32
CA LEU A 67 0.24 7.67 -13.55
C LEU A 67 -0.37 6.25 -13.63
N LYS A 68 0.37 5.22 -13.19
CA LYS A 68 -0.13 3.82 -13.17
C LYS A 68 -1.20 3.57 -12.09
N TRP A 69 -1.26 4.37 -11.03
CA TRP A 69 -2.24 4.25 -9.94
C TRP A 69 -3.42 5.21 -10.06
N GLU A 70 -3.21 6.36 -10.71
CA GLU A 70 -4.27 7.33 -11.04
C GLU A 70 -5.12 6.87 -12.21
N GLN A 71 -4.59 6.01 -13.09
CA GLN A 71 -5.47 5.14 -13.86
C GLN A 71 -6.22 4.30 -12.84
N PRO A 72 -7.56 4.49 -12.69
CA PRO A 72 -8.32 3.71 -11.73
C PRO A 72 -7.95 2.26 -11.97
N LEU A 73 -7.69 1.53 -10.89
CA LEU A 73 -7.55 0.08 -10.86
C LEU A 73 -8.74 -0.49 -11.64
N ASN A 74 -8.58 -0.56 -12.96
CA ASN A 74 -9.60 -0.95 -13.88
C ASN A 74 -9.69 -2.44 -13.59
N LEU A 75 -10.70 -2.81 -12.81
CA LEU A 75 -11.07 -4.16 -12.44
C LEU A 75 -10.80 -5.21 -13.55
N PRO A 76 -10.99 -4.92 -14.86
CA PRO A 76 -10.57 -5.85 -15.92
C PRO A 76 -9.08 -6.25 -15.88
N ASN A 77 -8.17 -5.35 -15.50
CA ASN A 77 -6.73 -5.64 -15.49
C ASN A 77 -6.33 -6.53 -14.30
N LEU A 78 -7.02 -6.40 -13.16
CA LEU A 78 -6.82 -7.29 -12.02
C LEU A 78 -7.35 -8.71 -12.30
N MET A 79 -8.48 -8.81 -13.03
CA MET A 79 -9.00 -10.08 -13.52
C MET A 79 -8.08 -10.73 -14.57
N LEU A 80 -7.47 -9.93 -15.46
CA LEU A 80 -6.49 -10.39 -16.44
C LEU A 80 -5.21 -10.92 -15.78
N ILE A 81 -4.71 -10.25 -14.73
CA ILE A 81 -3.54 -10.68 -13.97
C ILE A 81 -3.85 -11.96 -13.18
N LYS A 82 -5.03 -12.05 -12.54
CA LYS A 82 -5.48 -13.30 -11.89
C LYS A 82 -5.58 -14.46 -12.90
N SER A 83 -6.20 -14.23 -14.06
CA SER A 83 -6.32 -15.22 -15.14
C SER A 83 -4.96 -15.77 -15.60
N LYS A 84 -3.97 -14.89 -15.83
CA LYS A 84 -2.61 -15.30 -16.23
C LYS A 84 -1.87 -16.06 -15.14
N LEU A 85 -2.06 -15.71 -13.87
CA LEU A 85 -1.47 -16.45 -12.75
C LEU A 85 -2.08 -17.85 -12.63
N TYR A 86 -3.40 -18.01 -12.71
CA TYR A 86 -4.05 -19.33 -12.63
C TYR A 86 -3.70 -20.24 -13.82
N HIS A 87 -3.55 -19.70 -15.03
CA HIS A 87 -3.13 -20.50 -16.20
C HIS A 87 -1.64 -20.88 -16.16
N GLY A 88 -0.78 -20.06 -15.55
CA GLY A 88 0.65 -20.34 -15.39
C GLY A 88 0.94 -21.50 -14.42
N PHE A 89 0.11 -21.69 -13.39
CA PHE A 89 0.24 -22.82 -12.46
C PHE A 89 -0.35 -24.13 -12.99
N ALA A 90 -1.38 -24.07 -13.85
CA ALA A 90 -2.00 -25.27 -14.43
C ALA A 90 -1.08 -26.00 -15.43
N LYS A 91 -0.08 -25.32 -16.00
CA LYS A 91 0.82 -25.90 -17.01
C LYS A 91 2.08 -26.56 -16.45
N LYS A 92 2.27 -26.59 -15.13
CA LYS A 92 3.48 -27.15 -14.46
C LYS A 92 3.22 -28.45 -13.68
N LYS A 93 2.10 -29.14 -13.94
CA LYS A 93 1.74 -30.45 -13.38
C LYS A 93 1.38 -31.48 -14.48
N ALA A 94 2.04 -31.40 -15.61
CA ALA A 94 1.93 -32.41 -16.67
C ALA A 94 3.25 -32.46 -17.45
N ASP A 95 4.31 -32.90 -16.78
CA ASP A 95 5.48 -33.57 -17.36
C ASP A 95 5.97 -34.59 -16.32
#